data_AF-A0AAD3W770-F1
#
_entry.id   AF-A0AAD3W770-F1
#
_cell.length_a   1.000
_cell.length_b   1.000
_cell.length_c   1.000
_cell.angle_alpha   90.00
_cell.angle_beta   90.00
_cell.angle_gamma   90.00
#
_symmetry.space_group_name_H-M   'P 1'
#
loop_
_entity.id
_entity.type
_entity.pdbx_description
1 polymer ?
#
loop_
_entity_poly.entity_id
_entity_poly.type
_entity_poly.pdbx_seq_one_letter_code
_entity_poly.pdbx_strand_id
1 'polypeptide(L)'
;METKIVKVDPFGRDESALIPCAEVLRRGGLVAFPTETVYGLGANALMPEAVGRIFEAKGRPQDNPLIVHVSKPEAVAPLVREISEAAIRLMEVFWPGPLTLLFAKSDLVPPIVTAGLPTVAIRMPDHPVAQRLIDLAGVPVAAPSANLSGRPSPTTFEDTLADLQGRVDVIVDGGPSGIGVESTVLDISGPVPKVLRPGGLSLEDLRSVLGEVEVASGVPTQGPPPSPGMKYRHYAPKAPVYLVVGSPGEQAAVARFHAVRYLLAGKRVLILASSENLHAYADLADRWPDSLAVLELGPREDLARVASRLFSGLRHGDEIGADVIFAESFPDKGLGLAIQNRLARASGGRTLKLPGRPEMKILLVCSGNTCRSPMAEALLRHIWQTECPDIGLRVMSRGTAAADDMPATQEAMRAVANLGLDLSGHKSRMVSEADLSWADLVITMTKAHKSTLIERYPSYAGKVVTLSEASGGAVAGDVSDPFGLGQQAYFRARDELEVGLRAVCERIERVMSNLDGGKHNEDRSGK
;
A
#
# COMPACT_ATOMS: atom_id res chain seq x y z
N MET A 1 3.03 26.54 -19.02
CA MET A 1 4.27 26.10 -19.71
C MET A 1 3.92 24.90 -20.55
N GLU A 2 4.37 24.84 -21.80
CA GLU A 2 4.17 23.66 -22.66
C GLU A 2 5.35 22.70 -22.47
N THR A 3 5.08 21.44 -22.16
CA THR A 3 6.11 20.40 -21.96
C THR A 3 6.37 19.68 -23.28
N LYS A 4 7.63 19.67 -23.73
CA LYS A 4 8.03 18.94 -24.94
C LYS A 4 8.26 17.47 -24.62
N ILE A 5 7.68 16.58 -25.42
CA ILE A 5 7.91 15.13 -25.32
C ILE A 5 8.94 14.74 -26.39
N VAL A 6 9.97 14.00 -26.00
CA VAL A 6 11.03 13.52 -26.90
C VAL A 6 11.16 12.01 -26.75
N LYS A 7 10.75 11.27 -27.77
CA LYS A 7 10.92 9.81 -27.82
C LYS A 7 12.29 9.45 -28.36
N VAL A 8 12.97 8.54 -27.70
CA VAL A 8 14.32 8.05 -28.07
C VAL A 8 14.39 6.54 -27.94
N ASP A 9 15.32 5.96 -28.69
CA ASP A 9 15.76 4.59 -28.51
C ASP A 9 16.32 4.38 -27.08
N PRO A 10 15.85 3.35 -26.35
CA PRO A 10 16.31 3.07 -24.98
C PRO A 10 17.83 2.83 -24.86
N PHE A 11 18.50 2.44 -25.95
CA PHE A 11 19.95 2.24 -26.00
C PHE A 11 20.72 3.54 -26.29
N GLY A 12 20.05 4.70 -26.29
CA GLY A 12 20.70 6.01 -26.32
C GLY A 12 21.33 6.37 -27.66
N ARG A 13 20.90 5.73 -28.76
CA ARG A 13 21.48 5.90 -30.10
C ARG A 13 21.03 7.19 -30.80
N ASP A 14 19.95 7.81 -30.35
CA ASP A 14 19.36 9.00 -30.95
C ASP A 14 19.97 10.31 -30.43
N GLU A 15 21.27 10.50 -30.63
CA GLU A 15 21.97 11.69 -30.12
C GLU A 15 21.35 13.01 -30.61
N SER A 16 20.89 13.06 -31.87
CA SER A 16 20.27 14.25 -32.45
C SER A 16 19.01 14.68 -31.71
N ALA A 17 18.27 13.73 -31.12
CA ALA A 17 17.11 14.00 -30.27
C ALA A 17 17.51 14.42 -28.85
N LEU A 18 18.64 13.92 -28.33
CA LEU A 18 19.15 14.24 -26.99
C LEU A 18 19.89 15.58 -26.90
N ILE A 19 20.53 16.05 -27.99
CA ILE A 19 21.27 17.33 -28.01
C ILE A 19 20.39 18.51 -27.55
N PRO A 20 19.17 18.71 -28.09
CA PRO A 20 18.28 19.78 -27.60
C PRO A 20 17.92 19.63 -26.12
N CYS A 21 17.73 18.40 -25.62
CA CYS A 21 17.45 18.14 -24.21
C CYS A 21 18.66 18.51 -23.33
N ALA A 22 19.87 18.18 -23.77
CA ALA A 22 21.12 18.56 -23.10
C ALA A 22 21.33 20.09 -23.07
N GLU A 23 20.93 20.80 -24.12
CA GLU A 23 20.93 22.27 -24.13
C GLU A 23 19.95 22.87 -23.13
N VAL A 24 18.75 22.27 -22.97
CA VAL A 24 17.79 22.68 -21.94
C VAL A 24 18.42 22.58 -20.55
N LEU A 25 19.08 21.47 -20.23
CA LEU A 25 19.81 21.31 -18.95
C LEU A 25 20.89 22.38 -18.79
N ARG A 26 21.74 22.59 -19.81
CA ARG A 26 22.81 23.61 -19.78
C ARG A 26 22.31 25.03 -19.53
N ARG A 27 21.12 25.37 -20.05
CA ARG A 27 20.48 26.69 -19.90
C ARG A 27 19.65 26.83 -18.62
N GLY A 28 19.67 25.84 -17.72
CA GLY A 28 18.93 25.86 -16.46
C GLY A 28 17.46 25.45 -16.57
N GLY A 29 17.10 24.72 -17.62
CA GLY A 29 15.81 24.06 -17.79
C GLY A 29 15.71 22.71 -17.10
N LEU A 30 14.48 22.18 -17.05
CA LEU A 30 14.12 20.91 -16.43
C LEU A 30 13.90 19.82 -17.49
N VAL A 31 14.57 18.68 -17.32
CA VAL A 31 14.39 17.51 -18.19
C VAL A 31 14.09 16.29 -17.35
N ALA A 32 12.94 15.66 -17.56
CA ALA A 32 12.68 14.33 -17.01
C ALA A 32 13.23 13.25 -17.96
N PHE A 33 13.93 12.26 -17.43
CA PHE A 33 14.58 11.21 -18.24
C PHE A 33 14.61 9.85 -17.51
N PRO A 34 14.62 8.73 -18.25
CA PRO A 34 14.69 7.38 -17.66
C PRO A 34 16.08 7.11 -17.07
N THR A 35 16.10 6.31 -16.00
CA THR A 35 17.29 5.59 -15.53
C THR A 35 16.96 4.10 -15.39
N GLU A 36 17.96 3.26 -15.10
CA GLU A 36 17.75 1.85 -14.77
C GLU A 36 16.94 1.67 -13.48
N THR A 37 16.94 2.67 -12.60
CA THR A 37 16.19 2.62 -11.33
C THR A 37 14.75 3.13 -11.46
N VAL A 38 14.59 4.44 -11.63
CA VAL A 38 13.31 5.16 -11.79
C VAL A 38 13.55 6.37 -12.71
N TYR A 39 12.51 6.98 -13.24
CA TYR A 39 12.65 8.24 -13.96
C TYR A 39 13.12 9.35 -13.01
N GLY A 40 14.05 10.18 -13.49
CA GLY A 40 14.61 11.32 -12.75
C GLY A 40 14.18 12.67 -13.35
N LEU A 41 13.96 13.69 -12.52
CA LEU A 41 13.74 15.07 -12.95
C LEU A 41 15.02 15.89 -12.78
N GLY A 42 15.75 16.09 -13.87
CA GLY A 42 17.06 16.73 -13.87
C GLY A 42 17.02 18.25 -14.05
N ALA A 43 17.96 18.92 -13.39
CA ALA A 43 18.42 20.27 -13.69
C ALA A 43 19.94 20.35 -13.49
N ASN A 44 20.58 21.38 -14.05
CA ASN A 44 22.01 21.62 -13.83
C ASN A 44 22.29 21.83 -12.32
N ALA A 45 23.08 20.93 -11.72
CA ALA A 45 23.37 20.94 -10.29
C ALA A 45 24.18 22.16 -9.84
N LEU A 46 24.88 22.84 -10.76
CA LEU A 46 25.71 24.00 -10.47
C LEU A 46 24.93 25.32 -10.51
N MET A 47 23.65 25.29 -10.91
CA MET A 47 22.80 26.47 -11.02
C MET A 47 21.72 26.45 -9.93
N PRO A 48 21.84 27.26 -8.86
CA PRO A 48 20.87 27.27 -7.76
C PRO A 48 19.43 27.51 -8.23
N GLU A 49 19.24 28.43 -9.18
CA GLU A 49 17.93 28.76 -9.76
C GLU A 49 17.31 27.55 -10.48
N ALA A 50 18.10 26.80 -11.26
CA ALA A 50 17.63 25.62 -11.98
C ALA A 50 17.23 24.50 -11.01
N VAL A 51 18.01 24.32 -9.94
CA VAL A 51 17.69 23.37 -8.85
C VAL A 51 16.43 23.80 -8.11
N GLY A 52 16.23 25.10 -7.87
CA GLY A 52 15.01 25.66 -7.27
C GLY A 52 13.74 25.24 -8.03
N ARG A 53 13.79 25.28 -9.37
CA ARG A 53 12.69 24.84 -10.23
C ARG A 53 12.31 23.36 -10.06
N ILE A 54 13.25 22.48 -9.69
CA ILE A 54 12.92 21.07 -9.36
C ILE A 54 11.98 21.01 -8.15
N PHE A 55 12.29 21.78 -7.09
CA PHE A 55 11.48 21.81 -5.87
C PHE A 55 10.07 22.35 -6.16
N GLU A 56 9.98 23.42 -6.96
CA GLU A 56 8.72 24.02 -7.39
C GLU A 56 7.87 23.05 -8.22
N ALA A 57 8.44 22.47 -9.28
CA ALA A 57 7.74 21.56 -10.18
C ALA A 57 7.13 20.35 -9.44
N LYS A 58 7.86 19.83 -8.45
CA LYS A 58 7.44 18.65 -7.65
C LYS A 58 6.57 18.99 -6.45
N GLY A 59 6.53 20.25 -5.99
CA GLY A 59 6.03 20.60 -4.66
C GLY A 59 6.84 19.92 -3.54
N ARG A 60 8.17 19.81 -3.71
CA ARG A 60 9.07 19.11 -2.78
C ARG A 60 9.56 20.07 -1.68
N PRO A 61 9.61 19.65 -0.40
CA PRO A 61 10.26 20.42 0.65
C PRO A 61 11.73 20.70 0.37
N GLN A 62 12.19 21.93 0.62
CA GLN A 62 13.58 22.36 0.37
C GLN A 62 14.60 21.72 1.32
N ASP A 63 14.16 21.12 2.42
CA ASP A 63 15.03 20.47 3.41
C ASP A 63 15.42 19.03 3.00
N ASN A 64 15.01 18.57 1.82
CA ASN A 64 15.26 17.20 1.35
C ASN A 64 16.30 17.21 0.21
N PRO A 65 17.55 16.74 0.46
CA PRO A 65 18.65 16.83 -0.49
C PRO A 65 18.36 16.11 -1.82
N LEU A 66 19.14 16.41 -2.85
CA LEU A 66 19.07 15.81 -4.18
C LEU A 66 20.32 14.98 -4.48
N ILE A 67 20.18 13.98 -5.37
CA ILE A 67 21.30 13.19 -5.88
C ILE A 67 21.82 13.86 -7.15
N VAL A 68 23.12 14.11 -7.20
CA VAL A 68 23.82 14.59 -8.39
C VAL A 68 24.21 13.40 -9.25
N HIS A 69 23.84 13.46 -10.52
CA HIS A 69 24.16 12.46 -11.53
C HIS A 69 25.32 12.96 -12.39
N VAL A 70 26.28 12.08 -12.65
CA VAL A 70 27.43 12.31 -13.54
C VAL A 70 27.48 11.22 -14.61
N SER A 71 28.14 11.50 -15.75
CA SER A 71 28.34 10.52 -16.83
C SER A 71 29.70 9.83 -16.80
N LYS A 72 30.64 10.32 -15.99
CA LYS A 72 32.01 9.81 -15.91
C LYS A 72 32.61 10.00 -14.52
N PRO A 73 33.47 9.08 -14.05
CA PRO A 73 34.06 9.17 -12.71
C PRO A 73 34.87 10.46 -12.48
N GLU A 74 35.53 10.99 -13.51
CA GLU A 74 36.37 12.19 -13.40
C GLU A 74 35.56 13.45 -13.06
N ALA A 75 34.24 13.44 -13.35
CA ALA A 75 33.35 14.53 -13.00
C ALA A 75 33.05 14.62 -11.49
N VAL A 76 33.41 13.61 -10.69
CA VAL A 76 33.22 13.60 -9.24
C VAL A 76 34.19 14.55 -8.54
N ALA A 77 35.47 14.52 -8.94
CA ALA A 77 36.56 15.21 -8.22
C ALA A 77 36.29 16.71 -7.99
N PRO A 78 35.75 17.49 -8.94
CA PRO A 78 35.42 18.90 -8.70
C PRO A 78 34.29 19.14 -7.68
N LEU A 79 33.41 18.16 -7.48
CA LEU A 79 32.19 18.29 -6.67
C LEU A 79 32.40 17.95 -5.18
N VAL A 80 33.55 17.38 -4.85
CA VAL A 80 33.83 16.81 -3.52
C VAL A 80 35.18 17.31 -3.00
N ARG A 81 35.40 17.23 -1.69
CA ARG A 81 36.68 17.61 -1.08
C ARG A 81 37.74 16.51 -1.19
N GLU A 82 37.29 15.27 -1.09
CA GLU A 82 38.14 14.09 -1.12
C GLU A 82 37.36 12.89 -1.65
N ILE A 83 38.09 11.93 -2.23
CA ILE A 83 37.56 10.64 -2.67
C ILE A 83 38.38 9.58 -1.95
N SER A 84 37.75 8.83 -1.05
CA SER A 84 38.42 7.78 -0.29
C SER A 84 38.73 6.56 -1.16
N GLU A 85 39.70 5.73 -0.76
CA GLU A 85 40.01 4.46 -1.46
C GLU A 85 38.78 3.55 -1.54
N ALA A 86 37.96 3.50 -0.48
CA ALA A 86 36.72 2.75 -0.48
C ALA A 86 35.74 3.26 -1.55
N ALA A 87 35.63 4.58 -1.73
CA ALA A 87 34.80 5.16 -2.79
C ALA A 87 35.32 4.77 -4.18
N ILE A 88 36.64 4.83 -4.40
CA ILE A 88 37.26 4.44 -5.68
C ILE A 88 36.90 3.00 -6.03
N ARG A 89 37.13 2.05 -5.12
CA ARG A 89 36.79 0.63 -5.35
C ARG A 89 35.31 0.42 -5.65
N LEU A 90 34.43 1.12 -4.93
CA LEU A 90 32.99 1.02 -5.16
C LEU A 90 32.56 1.59 -6.52
N MET A 91 33.15 2.72 -6.93
CA MET A 91 32.90 3.30 -8.26
C MET A 91 33.42 2.38 -9.37
N GLU A 92 34.61 1.79 -9.23
CA GLU A 92 35.17 0.87 -10.22
C GLU A 92 34.31 -0.38 -10.44
N VAL A 93 33.68 -0.89 -9.38
CA VAL A 93 32.88 -2.13 -9.44
C VAL A 93 31.42 -1.88 -9.81
N PHE A 94 30.83 -0.80 -9.28
CA PHE A 94 29.37 -0.59 -9.34
C PHE A 94 28.94 0.62 -10.16
N TRP A 95 29.86 1.41 -10.72
CA TRP A 95 29.52 2.51 -11.63
C TRP A 95 29.92 2.21 -13.09
N PRO A 96 29.04 2.47 -14.07
CA PRO A 96 27.65 2.94 -13.92
C PRO A 96 26.77 1.95 -13.16
N GLY A 97 25.81 2.43 -12.36
CA GLY A 97 24.88 1.54 -11.67
C GLY A 97 24.00 2.16 -10.58
N PRO A 98 23.21 1.32 -9.88
CA PRO A 98 22.24 1.74 -8.88
C PRO A 98 22.87 2.04 -7.51
N LEU A 99 24.13 2.48 -7.47
CA LEU A 99 24.82 2.90 -6.25
C LEU A 99 24.96 4.42 -6.18
N THR A 100 24.56 5.00 -5.06
CA THR A 100 24.78 6.41 -4.71
C THR A 100 25.69 6.49 -3.50
N LEU A 101 26.75 7.30 -3.60
CA LEU A 101 27.73 7.50 -2.53
C LEU A 101 27.60 8.90 -1.96
N LEU A 102 27.70 9.02 -0.63
CA LEU A 102 27.81 10.31 0.05
C LEU A 102 29.27 10.73 0.14
N PHE A 103 29.54 11.98 -0.20
CA PHE A 103 30.86 12.60 -0.11
C PHE A 103 30.80 13.91 0.65
N ALA A 104 31.91 14.34 1.25
CA ALA A 104 32.06 15.71 1.71
C ALA A 104 32.05 16.66 0.50
N LYS A 105 31.08 17.59 0.44
CA LYS A 105 30.89 18.44 -0.74
C LYS A 105 31.98 19.52 -0.84
N SER A 106 32.36 19.86 -2.07
CA SER A 106 33.16 21.07 -2.33
C SER A 106 32.27 22.33 -2.31
N ASP A 107 32.89 23.50 -2.44
CA ASP A 107 32.17 24.77 -2.55
C ASP A 107 31.51 24.96 -3.92
N LEU A 108 31.88 24.14 -4.91
CA LEU A 108 31.25 24.13 -6.23
C LEU A 108 29.80 23.66 -6.17
N VAL A 109 29.44 22.80 -5.21
CA VAL A 109 28.07 22.29 -5.04
C VAL A 109 27.23 23.29 -4.25
N PRO A 110 26.18 23.87 -4.86
CA PRO A 110 25.31 24.83 -4.18
C PRO A 110 24.59 24.23 -2.97
N PRO A 111 24.39 24.99 -1.87
CA PRO A 111 23.69 24.50 -0.67
C PRO A 111 22.27 23.98 -0.93
N ILE A 112 21.57 24.52 -1.94
CA ILE A 112 20.22 24.07 -2.30
C ILE A 112 20.17 22.62 -2.79
N VAL A 113 21.27 22.11 -3.36
CA VAL A 113 21.37 20.69 -3.76
C VAL A 113 21.43 19.78 -2.53
N THR A 114 22.13 20.21 -1.49
CA THR A 114 22.39 19.40 -0.28
C THR A 114 21.47 19.73 0.88
N ALA A 115 20.46 20.59 0.68
CA ALA A 115 19.63 21.12 1.76
C ALA A 115 20.45 21.72 2.92
N GLY A 116 21.59 22.35 2.59
CA GLY A 116 22.52 22.91 3.56
C GLY A 116 23.46 21.92 4.25
N LEU A 117 23.35 20.61 3.96
CA LEU A 117 24.24 19.60 4.51
C LEU A 117 25.68 19.75 4.00
N PRO A 118 26.69 19.33 4.78
CA PRO A 118 28.09 19.33 4.36
C PRO A 118 28.42 18.21 3.37
N THR A 119 27.47 17.32 3.09
CA THR A 119 27.63 16.17 2.21
C THR A 119 26.80 16.30 0.93
N VAL A 120 27.29 15.72 -0.16
CA VAL A 120 26.59 15.60 -1.45
C VAL A 120 26.47 14.12 -1.81
N ALA A 121 25.29 13.71 -2.29
CA ALA A 121 25.05 12.37 -2.79
C ALA A 121 25.30 12.36 -4.30
N ILE A 122 26.18 11.48 -4.79
CA ILE A 122 26.56 11.39 -6.20
C ILE A 122 26.33 9.98 -6.73
N ARG A 123 25.91 9.87 -7.99
CA ARG A 123 25.69 8.61 -8.71
C ARG A 123 26.07 8.74 -10.17
N MET A 124 26.51 7.64 -10.77
CA MET A 124 26.64 7.49 -12.22
C MET A 124 25.60 6.46 -12.70
N PRO A 125 24.48 6.86 -13.31
CA PRO A 125 23.36 5.95 -13.63
C PRO A 125 23.71 4.98 -14.76
N ASP A 126 23.33 3.71 -14.67
CA ASP A 126 23.53 2.72 -15.74
C ASP A 126 22.37 2.68 -16.73
N HIS A 127 22.11 3.81 -17.39
CA HIS A 127 21.10 3.87 -18.44
C HIS A 127 21.66 4.62 -19.64
N PRO A 128 21.67 4.03 -20.86
CA PRO A 128 22.28 4.65 -22.03
C PRO A 128 21.75 6.06 -22.33
N VAL A 129 20.43 6.26 -22.25
CA VAL A 129 19.81 7.59 -22.40
C VAL A 129 20.28 8.59 -21.34
N ALA A 130 20.31 8.20 -20.05
CA ALA A 130 20.75 9.09 -18.97
C ALA A 130 22.23 9.45 -19.12
N GLN A 131 23.07 8.44 -19.35
CA GLN A 131 24.51 8.60 -19.58
C GLN A 131 24.78 9.57 -20.73
N ARG A 132 24.15 9.33 -21.89
CA ARG A 132 24.37 10.15 -23.07
C ARG A 132 23.83 11.56 -22.89
N LEU A 133 22.67 11.74 -22.27
CA LEU A 133 22.10 13.05 -21.99
C LEU A 133 23.00 13.88 -21.07
N ILE A 134 23.50 13.29 -19.97
CA ILE A 134 24.37 13.97 -19.00
C ILE A 134 25.71 14.32 -19.66
N ASP A 135 26.28 13.40 -20.43
CA ASP A 135 27.53 13.61 -21.16
C ASP A 135 27.43 14.75 -22.18
N LEU A 136 26.38 14.74 -23.01
CA LEU A 136 26.08 15.82 -23.97
C LEU A 136 25.81 17.17 -23.28
N ALA A 137 25.22 17.15 -22.09
CA ALA A 137 24.99 18.36 -21.31
C ALA A 137 26.30 18.92 -20.74
N GLY A 138 27.31 18.09 -20.51
CA GLY A 138 28.62 18.51 -20.02
C GLY A 138 28.58 19.16 -18.63
N VAL A 139 27.51 18.92 -17.86
CA VAL A 139 27.29 19.45 -16.51
C VAL A 139 26.75 18.35 -15.61
N PRO A 140 27.06 18.36 -14.30
CA PRO A 140 26.43 17.46 -13.35
C PRO A 140 24.94 17.79 -13.20
N VAL A 141 24.10 16.76 -13.10
CA VAL A 141 22.64 16.92 -13.11
C VAL A 141 22.04 16.52 -11.77
N ALA A 142 21.49 17.46 -11.02
CA ALA A 142 20.74 17.15 -9.81
C ALA A 142 19.38 16.57 -10.22
N ALA A 143 19.07 15.35 -9.81
CA ALA A 143 17.84 14.67 -10.20
C ALA A 143 17.25 13.80 -9.07
N PRO A 144 16.16 14.22 -8.40
CA PRO A 144 15.30 13.30 -7.67
C PRO A 144 14.42 12.51 -8.64
N SER A 145 13.63 11.56 -8.13
CA SER A 145 12.60 10.84 -8.90
C SER A 145 11.62 11.82 -9.59
N ALA A 146 11.06 11.46 -10.74
CA ALA A 146 10.26 12.36 -11.59
C ALA A 146 8.75 12.38 -11.26
N ASN A 147 8.37 12.28 -9.99
CA ASN A 147 6.98 12.29 -9.53
C ASN A 147 6.59 13.57 -8.76
N LEU A 148 5.29 13.84 -8.58
CA LEU A 148 4.86 14.81 -7.57
C LEU A 148 5.21 14.32 -6.16
N SER A 149 5.59 15.24 -5.28
CA SER A 149 6.03 14.90 -3.92
C SER A 149 4.97 14.06 -3.18
N GLY A 150 5.41 12.97 -2.54
CA GLY A 150 4.55 12.02 -1.82
C GLY A 150 4.06 10.82 -2.65
N ARG A 151 3.85 10.98 -3.96
CA ARG A 151 3.39 9.91 -4.85
C ARG A 151 4.45 8.80 -5.02
N PRO A 152 4.06 7.58 -5.45
CA PRO A 152 5.01 6.55 -5.90
C PRO A 152 5.98 7.07 -6.96
N SER A 153 7.23 6.60 -6.95
CA SER A 153 8.22 6.98 -7.97
C SER A 153 7.78 6.46 -9.35
N PRO A 154 8.07 7.18 -10.45
CA PRO A 154 7.68 6.75 -11.78
C PRO A 154 8.71 5.77 -12.36
N THR A 155 8.24 4.64 -12.88
CA THR A 155 9.08 3.66 -13.59
C THR A 155 8.80 3.64 -15.09
N THR A 156 7.79 4.37 -15.54
CA THR A 156 7.39 4.49 -16.95
C THR A 156 7.33 5.95 -17.40
N PHE A 157 7.28 6.15 -18.72
CA PHE A 157 7.03 7.44 -19.31
C PHE A 157 5.64 7.96 -18.92
N GLU A 158 4.62 7.10 -18.94
CA GLU A 158 3.24 7.42 -18.61
C GLU A 158 3.10 7.94 -17.18
N ASP A 159 3.78 7.30 -16.22
CA ASP A 159 3.80 7.74 -14.82
C ASP A 159 4.42 9.13 -14.68
N THR A 160 5.49 9.40 -15.44
CA THR A 160 6.20 10.68 -15.44
C THR A 160 5.35 11.78 -16.09
N LEU A 161 4.70 11.46 -17.21
CA LEU A 161 3.82 12.38 -17.93
C LEU A 161 2.63 12.78 -17.06
N ALA A 162 1.97 11.82 -16.41
CA ALA A 162 0.83 12.06 -15.53
C ALA A 162 1.15 13.03 -14.37
N ASP A 163 2.39 13.02 -13.89
CA ASP A 163 2.81 13.85 -12.76
C ASP A 163 3.37 15.22 -13.19
N LEU A 164 4.12 15.29 -14.30
CA LEU A 164 4.96 16.44 -14.63
C LEU A 164 4.55 17.20 -15.90
N GLN A 165 3.59 16.72 -16.68
CA GLN A 165 3.10 17.46 -17.84
C GLN A 165 2.63 18.87 -17.46
N GLY A 166 3.11 19.88 -18.21
CA GLY A 166 2.83 21.29 -17.96
C GLY A 166 3.69 21.94 -16.86
N ARG A 167 4.59 21.19 -16.22
CA ARG A 167 5.45 21.65 -15.11
C ARG A 167 6.95 21.64 -15.43
N VAL A 168 7.36 20.99 -16.50
CA VAL A 168 8.76 20.81 -16.91
C VAL A 168 8.96 21.17 -18.37
N ASP A 169 10.19 21.48 -18.77
CA ASP A 169 10.51 21.85 -20.15
C ASP A 169 10.44 20.63 -21.09
N VAL A 170 11.02 19.50 -20.67
CA VAL A 170 11.12 18.28 -21.49
C VAL A 170 10.83 17.01 -20.68
N ILE A 171 10.16 16.04 -21.29
CA ILE A 171 10.11 14.65 -20.84
C ILE A 171 10.66 13.76 -21.96
N VAL A 172 11.72 13.01 -21.66
CA VAL A 172 12.32 12.03 -22.56
C VAL A 172 11.66 10.67 -22.34
N ASP A 173 11.00 10.13 -23.36
CA ASP A 173 10.52 8.75 -23.39
C ASP A 173 11.62 7.85 -23.94
N GLY A 174 12.28 7.11 -23.05
CA GLY A 174 13.26 6.07 -23.41
C GLY A 174 12.85 4.70 -22.90
N GLY A 175 11.55 4.44 -22.74
CA GLY A 175 11.02 3.17 -22.25
C GLY A 175 11.04 3.03 -20.71
N PRO A 176 10.62 1.86 -20.18
CA PRO A 176 10.50 1.63 -18.74
C PRO A 176 11.87 1.46 -18.06
N SER A 177 11.95 1.83 -16.78
CA SER A 177 13.10 1.54 -15.92
C SER A 177 13.25 0.03 -15.68
N GLY A 178 14.50 -0.46 -15.65
CA GLY A 178 14.79 -1.89 -15.51
C GLY A 178 14.58 -2.48 -14.11
N ILE A 179 15.02 -1.79 -13.06
CA ILE A 179 15.00 -2.25 -11.66
C ILE A 179 13.69 -1.87 -10.96
N GLY A 180 13.22 -0.64 -11.17
CA GLY A 180 11.97 -0.10 -10.62
C GLY A 180 11.95 0.27 -9.14
N VAL A 181 13.07 0.14 -8.42
CA VAL A 181 13.30 0.81 -7.13
C VAL A 181 14.50 1.75 -7.26
N GLU A 182 14.56 2.77 -6.40
CA GLU A 182 15.66 3.75 -6.45
C GLU A 182 17.01 3.15 -6.09
N SER A 183 18.07 3.91 -6.36
CA SER A 183 19.46 3.55 -6.01
C SER A 183 19.65 3.31 -4.51
N THR A 184 20.56 2.41 -4.20
CA THR A 184 21.10 2.21 -2.85
C THR A 184 21.94 3.42 -2.49
N VAL A 185 21.70 4.00 -1.31
CA VAL A 185 22.46 5.16 -0.82
C VAL A 185 23.36 4.70 0.32
N LEU A 186 24.67 4.82 0.12
CA LEU A 186 25.69 4.42 1.07
C LEU A 186 26.45 5.64 1.59
N ASP A 187 26.48 5.76 2.92
CA ASP A 187 27.36 6.67 3.63
C ASP A 187 28.68 5.95 3.95
N ILE A 188 29.77 6.55 3.48
CA ILE A 188 31.14 6.04 3.63
C ILE A 188 32.01 6.98 4.46
N SER A 189 31.43 7.96 5.16
CA SER A 189 32.20 8.93 5.95
C SER A 189 32.69 8.38 7.29
N GLY A 190 32.11 7.27 7.75
CA GLY A 190 32.43 6.63 9.03
C GLY A 190 33.40 5.44 8.88
N PRO A 191 33.90 4.89 10.01
CA PRO A 191 34.77 3.72 10.00
C PRO A 191 34.10 2.46 9.45
N VAL A 192 32.78 2.35 9.62
CA VAL A 192 31.93 1.30 9.04
C VAL A 192 30.92 1.96 8.11
N PRO A 193 30.92 1.64 6.80
CA PRO A 193 29.94 2.16 5.86
C PRO A 193 28.50 1.79 6.24
N LYS A 194 27.57 2.71 6.00
CA LYS A 194 26.15 2.57 6.37
C LYS A 194 25.24 2.77 5.17
N VAL A 195 24.40 1.78 4.88
CA VAL A 195 23.30 1.92 3.92
C VAL A 195 22.22 2.79 4.56
N LEU A 196 22.09 4.03 4.06
CA LEU A 196 21.05 4.97 4.47
C LEU A 196 19.71 4.68 3.79
N ARG A 197 19.76 4.14 2.57
CA ARG A 197 18.58 3.74 1.81
C ARG A 197 18.86 2.45 1.03
N PRO A 198 18.17 1.34 1.35
CA PRO A 198 18.18 0.15 0.50
C PRO A 198 17.57 0.44 -0.87
N GLY A 199 18.16 -0.12 -1.92
CA GLY A 199 17.79 0.14 -3.31
C GLY A 199 18.24 -0.97 -4.27
N GLY A 200 18.49 -0.60 -5.53
CA GLY A 200 18.81 -1.55 -6.59
C GLY A 200 20.14 -2.31 -6.47
N LEU A 201 21.04 -1.91 -5.57
CA LEU A 201 22.26 -2.66 -5.23
C LEU A 201 22.11 -3.32 -3.85
N SER A 202 22.41 -4.62 -3.75
CA SER A 202 22.18 -5.36 -2.51
C SER A 202 23.22 -5.07 -1.42
N LEU A 203 22.86 -5.38 -0.17
CA LEU A 203 23.79 -5.28 0.96
C LEU A 203 24.93 -6.31 0.82
N GLU A 204 24.62 -7.47 0.27
CA GLU A 204 25.53 -8.55 -0.01
C GLU A 204 26.60 -8.14 -1.04
N ASP A 205 26.20 -7.44 -2.11
CA ASP A 205 27.13 -6.88 -3.10
C ASP A 205 28.08 -5.88 -2.46
N LEU A 206 27.56 -4.95 -1.65
CA LEU A 206 28.39 -3.98 -0.93
C LEU A 206 29.41 -4.65 -0.01
N ARG A 207 28.99 -5.68 0.73
CA ARG A 207 29.87 -6.46 1.62
C ARG A 207 30.95 -7.23 0.89
N SER A 208 30.71 -7.64 -0.36
CA SER A 208 31.73 -8.31 -1.18
C SER A 208 32.94 -7.41 -1.49
N VAL A 209 32.76 -6.08 -1.49
CA VAL A 209 33.82 -5.08 -1.78
C VAL A 209 34.39 -4.44 -0.51
N LEU A 210 33.56 -4.21 0.50
CA LEU A 210 33.95 -3.48 1.71
C LEU A 210 34.17 -4.38 2.93
N GLY A 211 33.75 -5.65 2.88
CA GLY A 211 33.69 -6.53 4.04
C GLY A 211 32.49 -6.18 4.92
N GLU A 212 32.68 -5.27 5.89
CA GLU A 212 31.64 -4.90 6.84
C GLU A 212 30.83 -3.69 6.36
N VAL A 213 29.50 -3.85 6.32
CA VAL A 213 28.54 -2.80 5.98
C VAL A 213 27.29 -2.98 6.83
N GLU A 214 26.82 -1.90 7.43
CA GLU A 214 25.61 -1.84 8.25
C GLU A 214 24.44 -1.19 7.50
N VAL A 215 23.21 -1.46 7.96
CA VAL A 215 22.02 -0.71 7.52
C VAL A 215 21.67 0.29 8.61
N ALA A 216 21.48 1.55 8.25
CA ALA A 216 21.15 2.59 9.21
C ALA A 216 19.81 2.30 9.89
N SER A 217 19.78 2.37 11.22
CA SER A 217 18.58 2.18 12.03
C SER A 217 17.77 3.47 12.12
N GLY A 218 16.57 3.47 11.51
CA GLY A 218 15.57 4.53 11.70
C GLY A 218 15.80 5.82 10.91
N VAL A 219 14.79 6.68 10.95
CA VAL A 219 14.75 8.00 10.31
C VAL A 219 15.05 9.06 11.38
N PRO A 220 15.95 10.03 11.15
CA PRO A 220 16.13 11.14 12.07
C PRO A 220 14.81 11.90 12.27
N THR A 221 14.37 12.05 13.52
CA THR A 221 13.11 12.72 13.86
C THR A 221 13.21 14.24 13.84
N GLN A 222 14.42 14.82 13.79
CA GLN A 222 14.68 16.26 13.69
C GLN A 222 15.79 16.58 12.68
N GLY A 223 15.69 17.76 12.02
CA GLY A 223 16.62 18.21 10.98
C GLY A 223 16.31 17.72 9.56
N PRO A 224 17.05 18.19 8.53
CA PRO A 224 16.98 17.64 7.18
C PRO A 224 17.48 16.18 7.17
N PRO A 225 16.83 15.25 6.43
CA PRO A 225 17.31 13.88 6.36
C PRO A 225 18.66 13.80 5.64
N PRO A 226 19.58 12.90 6.05
CA PRO A 226 20.90 12.77 5.44
C PRO A 226 20.85 12.23 4.01
N SER A 227 19.73 11.62 3.60
CA SER A 227 19.51 11.17 2.22
C SER A 227 18.05 11.29 1.78
N PRO A 228 17.78 11.31 0.46
CA PRO A 228 16.43 11.43 -0.06
C PRO A 228 15.53 10.26 0.33
N GLY A 229 14.33 10.60 0.78
CA GLY A 229 13.36 9.62 1.22
C GLY A 229 13.80 9.04 2.56
N MET A 230 13.78 9.82 3.62
CA MET A 230 13.84 9.29 4.99
C MET A 230 12.73 9.92 5.84
N LYS A 231 12.52 11.23 5.75
CA LYS A 231 11.67 12.00 6.68
C LYS A 231 10.15 11.98 6.41
N TYR A 232 9.73 12.02 5.14
CA TYR A 232 8.32 12.22 4.78
C TYR A 232 7.61 10.92 4.39
N ARG A 233 6.26 10.94 4.42
CA ARG A 233 5.44 9.87 3.85
C ARG A 233 5.70 9.81 2.34
N HIS A 234 6.55 8.88 1.93
CA HIS A 234 6.96 8.66 0.56
C HIS A 234 6.31 7.38 0.04
N TYR A 235 5.98 7.37 -1.26
CA TYR A 235 5.45 6.20 -1.98
C TYR A 235 4.01 5.81 -1.65
N ALA A 236 3.25 6.72 -1.06
CA ALA A 236 1.88 6.43 -0.67
C ALA A 236 0.92 6.84 -1.80
N PRO A 237 0.11 5.91 -2.34
CA PRO A 237 -1.07 6.28 -3.12
C PRO A 237 -2.10 6.99 -2.21
N LYS A 238 -3.16 7.52 -2.82
CA LYS A 238 -4.27 8.16 -2.08
C LYS A 238 -4.96 7.17 -1.15
N ALA A 239 -5.15 5.95 -1.62
CA ALA A 239 -5.74 4.86 -0.85
C ALA A 239 -4.81 4.44 0.31
N PRO A 240 -5.34 4.13 1.50
CA PRO A 240 -4.55 3.50 2.56
C PRO A 240 -4.02 2.13 2.10
N VAL A 241 -2.71 1.95 2.24
CA VAL A 241 -2.03 0.67 2.00
C VAL A 241 -1.89 -0.08 3.32
N TYR A 242 -2.23 -1.37 3.32
CA TYR A 242 -1.98 -2.31 4.40
C TYR A 242 -0.97 -3.35 3.94
N LEU A 243 0.15 -3.44 4.66
CA LEU A 243 1.19 -4.42 4.42
C LEU A 243 0.82 -5.74 5.11
N VAL A 244 0.62 -6.80 4.32
CA VAL A 244 0.22 -8.11 4.81
C VAL A 244 1.46 -8.98 4.98
N VAL A 245 1.78 -9.38 6.21
CA VAL A 245 2.99 -10.16 6.52
C VAL A 245 2.66 -11.54 7.10
N GLY A 246 3.54 -12.50 6.83
CA GLY A 246 3.39 -13.92 7.19
C GLY A 246 4.06 -14.80 6.14
N SER A 247 3.86 -16.11 6.20
CA SER A 247 4.11 -17.02 5.07
C SER A 247 3.12 -16.75 3.93
N PRO A 248 3.40 -17.18 2.68
CA PRO A 248 2.54 -16.87 1.52
C PRO A 248 1.05 -17.21 1.74
N GLY A 249 0.73 -18.40 2.27
CA GLY A 249 -0.65 -18.80 2.56
C GLY A 249 -1.30 -17.95 3.66
N GLU A 250 -0.55 -17.58 4.70
CA GLU A 250 -1.04 -16.68 5.75
C GLU A 250 -1.32 -15.28 5.22
N GLN A 251 -0.48 -14.80 4.30
CA GLN A 251 -0.70 -13.51 3.64
C GLN A 251 -1.97 -13.53 2.80
N ALA A 252 -2.17 -14.58 2.00
CA ALA A 252 -3.39 -14.77 1.23
C ALA A 252 -4.63 -14.79 2.13
N ALA A 253 -4.57 -15.50 3.26
CA ALA A 253 -5.64 -15.56 4.25
C ALA A 253 -6.02 -14.19 4.81
N VAL A 254 -5.04 -13.43 5.28
CA VAL A 254 -5.26 -12.11 5.86
C VAL A 254 -5.79 -11.14 4.80
N ALA A 255 -5.17 -11.13 3.62
CA ALA A 255 -5.58 -10.25 2.53
C ALA A 255 -7.02 -10.55 2.09
N ARG A 256 -7.40 -11.83 1.89
CA ARG A 256 -8.78 -12.23 1.57
C ARG A 256 -9.77 -11.82 2.64
N PHE A 257 -9.48 -12.14 3.90
CA PHE A 257 -10.37 -11.82 5.03
C PHE A 257 -10.68 -10.31 5.08
N HIS A 258 -9.63 -9.49 4.99
CA HIS A 258 -9.81 -8.05 5.01
C HIS A 258 -10.44 -7.52 3.72
N ALA A 259 -10.06 -8.03 2.54
CA ALA A 259 -10.66 -7.65 1.27
C ALA A 259 -12.17 -7.85 1.28
N VAL A 260 -12.67 -9.02 1.72
CA VAL A 260 -14.11 -9.30 1.79
C VAL A 260 -14.84 -8.35 2.73
N ARG A 261 -14.24 -7.97 3.85
CA ARG A 261 -14.83 -6.97 4.76
C ARG A 261 -15.05 -5.63 4.07
N TYR A 262 -14.12 -5.19 3.23
CA TYR A 262 -14.26 -3.96 2.44
C TYR A 262 -15.22 -4.16 1.25
N LEU A 263 -15.21 -5.32 0.58
CA LEU A 263 -16.11 -5.61 -0.54
C LEU A 263 -17.58 -5.69 -0.12
N LEU A 264 -17.88 -6.34 1.02
CA LEU A 264 -19.23 -6.37 1.61
C LEU A 264 -19.72 -4.97 2.00
N ALA A 265 -18.77 -4.06 2.27
CA ALA A 265 -18.98 -2.66 2.55
C ALA A 265 -19.18 -1.79 1.29
N GLY A 266 -19.22 -2.39 0.09
CA GLY A 266 -19.34 -1.69 -1.19
C GLY A 266 -18.10 -0.86 -1.55
N LYS A 267 -16.93 -1.20 -1.00
CA LYS A 267 -15.66 -0.52 -1.24
C LYS A 267 -14.85 -1.19 -2.33
N ARG A 268 -14.09 -0.40 -3.08
CA ARG A 268 -13.14 -0.89 -4.09
C ARG A 268 -11.83 -1.30 -3.44
N VAL A 269 -11.37 -2.50 -3.74
CA VAL A 269 -10.18 -3.10 -3.14
C VAL A 269 -9.16 -3.41 -4.24
N LEU A 270 -7.89 -3.08 -3.97
CA LEU A 270 -6.76 -3.58 -4.75
C LEU A 270 -5.93 -4.54 -3.89
N ILE A 271 -5.58 -5.69 -4.45
CA ILE A 271 -4.61 -6.61 -3.86
C ILE A 271 -3.37 -6.63 -4.75
N LEU A 272 -2.21 -6.32 -4.16
CA LEU A 272 -0.90 -6.51 -4.78
C LEU A 272 -0.34 -7.85 -4.31
N ALA A 273 -0.39 -8.86 -5.18
CA ALA A 273 -0.12 -10.25 -4.84
C ALA A 273 1.16 -10.77 -5.51
N SER A 274 1.78 -11.76 -4.88
CA SER A 274 2.78 -12.58 -5.56
C SER A 274 2.12 -13.57 -6.53
N SER A 275 2.88 -14.06 -7.52
CA SER A 275 2.38 -15.02 -8.52
C SER A 275 1.78 -16.28 -7.87
N GLU A 276 2.40 -16.75 -6.80
CA GLU A 276 1.99 -17.95 -6.06
C GLU A 276 0.61 -17.80 -5.42
N ASN A 277 0.20 -16.59 -5.05
CA ASN A 277 -1.04 -16.34 -4.35
C ASN A 277 -2.20 -15.91 -5.29
N LEU A 278 -1.97 -15.73 -6.60
CA LEU A 278 -3.01 -15.28 -7.53
C LEU A 278 -4.25 -16.18 -7.51
N HIS A 279 -4.05 -17.50 -7.48
CA HIS A 279 -5.13 -18.47 -7.42
C HIS A 279 -6.01 -18.27 -6.17
N ALA A 280 -5.42 -17.78 -5.08
CA ALA A 280 -6.09 -17.53 -3.83
C ALA A 280 -6.91 -16.23 -3.85
N TYR A 281 -7.10 -15.58 -5.00
CA TYR A 281 -8.01 -14.44 -5.12
C TYR A 281 -8.98 -14.57 -6.29
N ALA A 282 -8.88 -15.63 -7.10
CA ALA A 282 -9.63 -15.80 -8.34
C ALA A 282 -11.15 -15.83 -8.11
N ASP A 283 -11.61 -16.64 -7.15
CA ASP A 283 -13.03 -16.76 -6.79
C ASP A 283 -13.61 -15.44 -6.23
N LEU A 284 -12.82 -14.65 -5.51
CA LEU A 284 -13.21 -13.31 -5.08
C LEU A 284 -13.32 -12.36 -6.29
N ALA A 285 -12.35 -12.38 -7.20
CA ALA A 285 -12.34 -11.51 -8.36
C ALA A 285 -13.54 -11.79 -9.28
N ASP A 286 -13.89 -13.07 -9.49
CA ASP A 286 -15.08 -13.48 -10.25
C ASP A 286 -16.38 -12.99 -9.60
N ARG A 287 -16.43 -12.95 -8.26
CA ARG A 287 -17.61 -12.54 -7.50
C ARG A 287 -17.75 -11.02 -7.37
N TRP A 288 -16.65 -10.28 -7.43
CA TRP A 288 -16.62 -8.82 -7.32
C TRP A 288 -15.81 -8.16 -8.46
N PRO A 289 -16.16 -8.40 -9.74
CA PRO A 289 -15.34 -7.98 -10.88
C PRO A 289 -15.19 -6.45 -10.98
N ASP A 290 -16.18 -5.69 -10.53
CA ASP A 290 -16.16 -4.22 -10.58
C ASP A 290 -15.56 -3.58 -9.32
N SER A 291 -15.33 -4.36 -8.26
CA SER A 291 -14.93 -3.85 -6.94
C SER A 291 -13.63 -4.44 -6.41
N LEU A 292 -13.12 -5.52 -7.00
CA LEU A 292 -11.83 -6.11 -6.64
C LEU A 292 -10.92 -6.15 -7.87
N ALA A 293 -9.75 -5.51 -7.75
CA ALA A 293 -8.63 -5.73 -8.66
C ALA A 293 -7.54 -6.52 -7.93
N VAL A 294 -6.94 -7.49 -8.62
CA VAL A 294 -5.78 -8.25 -8.15
C VAL A 294 -4.66 -8.04 -9.16
N LEU A 295 -3.54 -7.46 -8.71
CA LEU A 295 -2.39 -7.18 -9.56
C LEU A 295 -1.21 -8.04 -9.12
N GLU A 296 -0.66 -8.78 -10.09
CA GLU A 296 0.52 -9.60 -9.90
C GLU A 296 1.80 -8.73 -9.92
N LEU A 297 2.53 -8.71 -8.80
CA LEU A 297 3.86 -8.11 -8.75
C LEU A 297 4.95 -9.04 -9.31
N GLY A 298 4.80 -10.35 -9.16
CA GLY A 298 5.75 -11.35 -9.64
C GLY A 298 5.97 -12.48 -8.64
N PRO A 299 6.75 -13.51 -8.99
CA PRO A 299 7.02 -14.62 -8.10
C PRO A 299 8.02 -14.20 -7.02
N ARG A 300 7.94 -14.81 -5.84
CA ARG A 300 8.76 -14.45 -4.66
C ARG A 300 10.24 -14.75 -4.85
N GLU A 301 10.57 -15.62 -5.80
CA GLU A 301 11.94 -15.92 -6.24
C GLU A 301 12.51 -14.89 -7.24
N ASP A 302 11.67 -14.14 -7.97
CA ASP A 302 12.07 -13.09 -8.91
C ASP A 302 11.77 -11.70 -8.33
N LEU A 303 12.57 -11.31 -7.34
CA LEU A 303 12.43 -10.00 -6.69
C LEU A 303 12.73 -8.83 -7.63
N ALA A 304 13.46 -9.04 -8.73
CA ALA A 304 13.66 -8.02 -9.74
C ALA A 304 12.33 -7.67 -10.45
N ARG A 305 11.52 -8.67 -10.80
CA ARG A 305 10.17 -8.46 -11.33
C ARG A 305 9.23 -7.79 -10.33
N VAL A 306 9.29 -8.22 -9.06
CA VAL A 306 8.49 -7.59 -7.98
C VAL A 306 8.85 -6.11 -7.85
N ALA A 307 10.14 -5.77 -7.81
CA ALA A 307 10.61 -4.39 -7.71
C ALA A 307 10.18 -3.55 -8.93
N SER A 308 10.27 -4.09 -10.15
CA SER A 308 9.93 -3.36 -11.37
C SER A 308 8.45 -3.00 -11.48
N ARG A 309 7.56 -3.84 -10.91
CA ARG A 309 6.11 -3.62 -10.90
C ARG A 309 5.57 -2.91 -9.67
N LEU A 310 6.35 -2.80 -8.59
CA LEU A 310 5.88 -2.31 -7.29
C LEU A 310 5.22 -0.92 -7.36
N PHE A 311 5.91 0.06 -7.94
CA PHE A 311 5.37 1.43 -7.98
C PHE A 311 4.20 1.57 -8.95
N SER A 312 4.24 0.93 -10.12
CA SER A 312 3.11 0.91 -11.04
C SER A 312 1.88 0.24 -10.41
N GLY A 313 2.06 -0.84 -9.64
CA GLY A 313 0.98 -1.47 -8.87
C GLY A 313 0.38 -0.53 -7.82
N LEU A 314 1.22 0.23 -7.10
CA LEU A 314 0.73 1.23 -6.15
C LEU A 314 -0.02 2.39 -6.85
N ARG A 315 0.46 2.85 -8.02
CA ARG A 315 -0.20 3.88 -8.82
C ARG A 315 -1.53 3.41 -9.39
N HIS A 316 -1.62 2.14 -9.78
CA HIS A 316 -2.86 1.55 -10.27
C HIS A 316 -4.02 1.67 -9.27
N GLY A 317 -3.72 1.63 -7.96
CA GLY A 317 -4.73 1.88 -6.92
C GLY A 317 -5.38 3.26 -7.04
N ASP A 318 -4.64 4.30 -7.43
CA ASP A 318 -5.19 5.63 -7.66
C ASP A 318 -6.01 5.69 -8.97
N GLU A 319 -5.59 4.96 -10.00
CA GLU A 319 -6.26 4.92 -11.32
C GLU A 319 -7.65 4.29 -11.23
N ILE A 320 -7.76 3.13 -10.56
CA ILE A 320 -9.04 2.45 -10.35
C ILE A 320 -9.85 3.07 -9.20
N GLY A 321 -9.28 4.07 -8.51
CA GLY A 321 -9.88 4.73 -7.35
C GLY A 321 -10.17 3.78 -6.19
N ALA A 322 -9.25 2.85 -5.91
CA ALA A 322 -9.35 1.93 -4.79
C ALA A 322 -9.58 2.68 -3.48
N ASP A 323 -10.47 2.17 -2.63
CA ASP A 323 -10.67 2.67 -1.27
C ASP A 323 -9.61 2.10 -0.30
N VAL A 324 -8.99 0.96 -0.63
CA VAL A 324 -7.95 0.30 0.17
C VAL A 324 -7.06 -0.58 -0.71
N ILE A 325 -5.78 -0.67 -0.34
CA ILE A 325 -4.80 -1.56 -0.99
C ILE A 325 -4.23 -2.54 0.04
N PHE A 326 -4.28 -3.84 -0.24
CA PHE A 326 -3.57 -4.87 0.51
C PHE A 326 -2.34 -5.31 -0.29
N ALA A 327 -1.16 -5.09 0.26
CA ALA A 327 0.09 -5.46 -0.39
C ALA A 327 0.78 -6.58 0.39
N GLU A 328 1.06 -7.69 -0.29
CA GLU A 328 1.81 -8.80 0.27
C GLU A 328 3.25 -8.40 0.56
N SER A 329 3.82 -8.94 1.65
CA SER A 329 5.25 -8.80 1.94
C SER A 329 6.08 -9.83 1.21
N PHE A 330 7.33 -9.48 0.92
CA PHE A 330 8.30 -10.31 0.21
C PHE A 330 9.49 -10.64 1.11
N PRO A 331 10.30 -11.67 0.77
CA PRO A 331 11.55 -11.96 1.47
C PRO A 331 12.42 -10.70 1.62
N ASP A 332 13.11 -10.54 2.74
CA ASP A 332 13.86 -9.33 3.12
C ASP A 332 15.37 -9.41 2.81
N LYS A 333 15.76 -10.20 1.81
CA LYS A 333 17.15 -10.39 1.35
C LYS A 333 17.38 -9.78 -0.03
N GLY A 334 18.60 -9.33 -0.31
CA GLY A 334 18.92 -8.71 -1.60
C GLY A 334 18.01 -7.51 -1.93
N LEU A 335 17.41 -7.51 -3.13
CA LEU A 335 16.40 -6.52 -3.55
C LEU A 335 15.16 -6.48 -2.64
N GLY A 336 14.87 -7.58 -1.95
CA GLY A 336 13.77 -7.71 -1.01
C GLY A 336 13.79 -6.70 0.12
N LEU A 337 14.99 -6.33 0.59
CA LEU A 337 15.16 -5.28 1.59
C LEU A 337 14.67 -3.92 1.07
N ALA A 338 14.89 -3.62 -0.21
CA ALA A 338 14.41 -2.40 -0.85
C ALA A 338 12.89 -2.43 -1.04
N ILE A 339 12.33 -3.53 -1.55
CA ILE A 339 10.88 -3.72 -1.71
C ILE A 339 10.16 -3.52 -0.39
N GLN A 340 10.62 -4.21 0.66
CA GLN A 340 10.02 -4.14 2.00
C GLN A 340 10.12 -2.73 2.58
N ASN A 341 11.24 -2.03 2.37
CA ASN A 341 11.39 -0.64 2.78
C ASN A 341 10.35 0.28 2.11
N ARG A 342 10.08 0.10 0.81
CA ARG A 342 9.08 0.90 0.08
C ARG A 342 7.66 0.57 0.54
N LEU A 343 7.32 -0.71 0.69
CA LEU A 343 6.02 -1.15 1.18
C LEU A 343 5.72 -0.64 2.59
N ALA A 344 6.69 -0.73 3.52
CA ALA A 344 6.53 -0.25 4.89
C ALA A 344 6.27 1.27 4.95
N ARG A 345 6.85 2.04 4.02
CA ARG A 345 6.63 3.48 3.92
C ARG A 345 5.30 3.83 3.27
N ALA A 346 4.92 3.11 2.21
CA ALA A 346 3.62 3.27 1.57
C ALA A 346 2.47 2.97 2.57
N SER A 347 2.62 1.93 3.39
CA SER A 347 1.63 1.57 4.42
C SER A 347 1.57 2.54 5.59
N GLY A 348 2.64 3.31 5.81
CA GLY A 348 2.74 4.22 6.96
C GLY A 348 2.62 3.49 8.29
N GLY A 349 3.17 2.28 8.38
CA GLY A 349 3.13 1.42 9.59
C GLY A 349 1.87 0.57 9.73
N ARG A 350 0.93 0.61 8.78
CA ARG A 350 -0.25 -0.28 8.78
C ARG A 350 0.16 -1.69 8.34
N THR A 351 0.40 -2.55 9.32
CA THR A 351 0.76 -3.94 9.08
C THR A 351 -0.36 -4.86 9.56
N LEU A 352 -0.74 -5.81 8.72
CA LEU A 352 -1.67 -6.89 9.05
C LEU A 352 -0.87 -8.19 9.18
N LYS A 353 -1.15 -8.92 10.26
CA LYS A 353 -0.62 -10.24 10.57
C LYS A 353 -1.81 -11.13 10.88
N LEU A 354 -1.68 -12.45 10.68
CA LEU A 354 -2.67 -13.37 11.25
C LEU A 354 -2.67 -13.22 12.77
N PRO A 355 -3.81 -12.87 13.39
CA PRO A 355 -3.95 -12.83 14.83
C PRO A 355 -4.38 -14.22 15.33
N GLY A 356 -3.53 -15.26 15.26
CA GLY A 356 -4.01 -16.61 15.59
C GLY A 356 -5.28 -16.99 14.79
N ARG A 357 -6.29 -17.58 15.43
CA ARG A 357 -7.60 -17.81 14.79
C ARG A 357 -8.23 -16.45 14.41
N PRO A 358 -8.51 -16.17 13.12
CA PRO A 358 -9.10 -14.91 12.71
C PRO A 358 -10.44 -14.70 13.45
N GLU A 359 -10.63 -13.52 14.02
CA GLU A 359 -11.83 -13.17 14.78
C GLU A 359 -12.66 -12.14 14.00
N MET A 360 -13.98 -12.38 13.90
CA MET A 360 -14.94 -11.48 13.29
C MET A 360 -15.78 -10.79 14.37
N LYS A 361 -15.80 -9.45 14.37
CA LYS A 361 -16.60 -8.63 15.31
C LYS A 361 -17.86 -8.12 14.64
N ILE A 362 -19.02 -8.70 14.98
CA ILE A 362 -20.30 -8.33 14.38
C ILE A 362 -21.17 -7.56 15.38
N LEU A 363 -21.66 -6.41 14.95
CA LEU A 363 -22.63 -5.61 15.71
C LEU A 363 -24.01 -5.74 15.07
N LEU A 364 -24.98 -6.25 15.83
CA LEU A 364 -26.36 -6.41 15.38
C LEU A 364 -27.24 -5.28 15.92
N VAL A 365 -27.93 -4.55 15.05
CA VAL A 365 -28.63 -3.33 15.43
C VAL A 365 -30.12 -3.37 15.06
N CYS A 366 -30.99 -3.12 16.05
CA CYS A 366 -32.43 -2.89 15.83
C CYS A 366 -32.91 -1.57 16.48
N SER A 367 -34.22 -1.42 16.74
CA SER A 367 -34.78 -0.22 17.39
C SER A 367 -34.46 -0.18 18.88
N GLY A 368 -35.15 -0.99 19.69
CA GLY A 368 -35.08 -0.91 21.16
C GLY A 368 -34.07 -1.87 21.83
N ASN A 369 -33.38 -2.72 21.06
CA ASN A 369 -32.48 -3.75 21.59
C ASN A 369 -33.14 -4.72 22.60
N THR A 370 -34.42 -5.05 22.39
CA THR A 370 -35.21 -5.93 23.28
C THR A 370 -35.86 -7.13 22.58
N CYS A 371 -35.87 -7.15 21.23
CA CYS A 371 -36.50 -8.22 20.43
C CYS A 371 -35.58 -8.76 19.34
N ARG A 372 -35.49 -8.07 18.18
CA ARG A 372 -34.79 -8.57 16.99
C ARG A 372 -33.28 -8.76 17.18
N SER A 373 -32.55 -7.71 17.57
CA SER A 373 -31.09 -7.81 17.68
C SER A 373 -30.58 -8.73 18.80
N PRO A 374 -31.25 -8.86 19.97
CA PRO A 374 -30.87 -9.89 20.96
C PRO A 374 -31.11 -11.30 20.45
N MET A 375 -32.26 -11.58 19.81
CA MET A 375 -32.51 -12.87 19.15
C MET A 375 -31.44 -13.17 18.10
N ALA A 376 -31.13 -12.19 17.26
CA ALA A 376 -30.12 -12.30 16.22
C ALA A 376 -28.72 -12.58 16.81
N GLU A 377 -28.39 -11.99 17.95
CA GLU A 377 -27.12 -12.24 18.64
C GLU A 377 -27.01 -13.68 19.13
N ALA A 378 -28.03 -14.19 19.82
CA ALA A 378 -28.06 -15.56 20.30
C ALA A 378 -28.04 -16.58 19.14
N LEU A 379 -28.85 -16.33 18.11
CA LEU A 379 -28.87 -17.15 16.89
C LEU A 379 -27.51 -17.16 16.21
N LEU A 380 -26.89 -16.00 16.02
CA LEU A 380 -25.59 -15.92 15.35
C LEU A 380 -24.51 -16.66 16.13
N ARG A 381 -24.47 -16.53 17.47
CA ARG A 381 -23.53 -17.31 18.30
C ARG A 381 -23.71 -18.81 18.11
N HIS A 382 -24.94 -19.28 18.03
CA HIS A 382 -25.26 -20.69 17.87
C HIS A 382 -24.89 -21.20 16.47
N ILE A 383 -25.34 -20.50 15.42
CA ILE A 383 -25.09 -20.85 14.02
C ILE A 383 -23.58 -20.80 13.72
N TRP A 384 -22.84 -19.82 14.25
CA TRP A 384 -21.43 -19.64 13.94
C TRP A 384 -20.55 -20.82 14.41
N GLN A 385 -20.92 -21.46 15.52
CA GLN A 385 -20.18 -22.62 16.02
C GLN A 385 -20.22 -23.79 15.05
N THR A 386 -21.30 -23.93 14.28
CA THR A 386 -21.48 -25.01 13.31
C THR A 386 -21.00 -24.62 11.91
N GLU A 387 -21.30 -23.40 11.47
CA GLU A 387 -21.08 -22.96 10.09
C GLU A 387 -19.73 -22.24 9.89
N CYS A 388 -19.04 -21.81 10.94
CA CYS A 388 -17.77 -21.07 10.83
C CYS A 388 -16.76 -21.49 11.93
N PRO A 389 -16.46 -22.79 12.12
CA PRO A 389 -15.71 -23.29 13.28
C PRO A 389 -14.27 -22.76 13.38
N ASP A 390 -13.69 -22.33 12.26
CA ASP A 390 -12.31 -21.88 12.17
C ASP A 390 -12.11 -20.36 12.34
N ILE A 391 -13.22 -19.61 12.42
CA ILE A 391 -13.21 -18.16 12.64
C ILE A 391 -13.80 -17.88 14.02
N GLY A 392 -13.05 -17.20 14.89
CA GLY A 392 -13.58 -16.72 16.15
C GLY A 392 -14.71 -15.71 15.92
N LEU A 393 -15.78 -15.77 16.72
CA LEU A 393 -16.85 -14.76 16.69
C LEU A 393 -16.86 -13.96 17.98
N ARG A 394 -16.84 -12.64 17.85
CA ARG A 394 -17.39 -11.75 18.87
C ARG A 394 -18.58 -11.02 18.30
N VAL A 395 -19.71 -11.19 18.95
CA VAL A 395 -20.93 -10.49 18.58
C VAL A 395 -21.44 -9.69 19.76
N MET A 396 -22.10 -8.59 19.48
CA MET A 396 -22.95 -7.87 20.43
C MET A 396 -24.14 -7.28 19.71
N SER A 397 -25.17 -6.89 20.46
CA SER A 397 -26.34 -6.22 19.92
C SER A 397 -26.59 -4.85 20.57
N ARG A 398 -27.14 -3.92 19.78
CA ARG A 398 -27.49 -2.54 20.21
C ARG A 398 -28.80 -2.07 19.59
N GLY A 399 -29.30 -0.95 20.10
CA GLY A 399 -30.50 -0.28 19.60
C GLY A 399 -30.21 1.12 19.11
N THR A 400 -30.90 1.55 18.06
CA THR A 400 -30.87 2.95 17.59
C THR A 400 -31.65 3.89 18.52
N ALA A 401 -32.62 3.35 19.28
CA ALA A 401 -33.47 4.07 20.22
C ALA A 401 -33.77 3.20 21.46
N ALA A 402 -32.75 2.56 22.03
CA ALA A 402 -32.90 1.72 23.22
C ALA A 402 -32.87 2.56 24.50
N ALA A 403 -33.73 2.21 25.46
CA ALA A 403 -33.51 2.53 26.87
C ALA A 403 -32.47 1.54 27.43
N ASP A 404 -31.60 1.96 28.34
CA ASP A 404 -30.57 1.09 28.90
C ASP A 404 -31.14 0.09 29.92
N ASP A 405 -30.52 -1.09 29.98
CA ASP A 405 -30.74 -2.16 30.96
C ASP A 405 -32.13 -2.81 30.99
N MET A 406 -32.94 -2.62 29.93
CA MET A 406 -34.17 -3.36 29.74
C MET A 406 -33.87 -4.83 29.37
N PRO A 407 -34.62 -5.79 29.95
CA PRO A 407 -34.49 -7.19 29.55
C PRO A 407 -34.99 -7.40 28.12
N ALA A 408 -34.61 -8.53 27.51
CA ALA A 408 -35.31 -9.01 26.33
C ALA A 408 -36.80 -9.23 26.66
N THR A 409 -37.67 -9.01 25.68
CA THR A 409 -39.12 -9.28 25.85
C THR A 409 -39.36 -10.77 26.15
N GLN A 410 -40.43 -11.09 26.89
CA GLN A 410 -40.74 -12.49 27.20
C GLN A 410 -40.99 -13.31 25.94
N GLU A 411 -41.61 -12.69 24.94
CA GLU A 411 -41.90 -13.32 23.67
C GLU A 411 -40.63 -13.61 22.88
N ALA A 412 -39.63 -12.72 22.90
CA ALA A 412 -38.32 -12.97 22.30
C ALA A 412 -37.56 -14.08 23.02
N MET A 413 -37.59 -14.09 24.36
CA MET A 413 -37.01 -15.18 25.17
C MET A 413 -37.65 -16.53 24.80
N ARG A 414 -38.98 -16.61 24.74
CA ARG A 414 -39.70 -17.82 24.32
C ARG A 414 -39.41 -18.21 22.87
N ALA A 415 -39.24 -17.23 21.98
CA ALA A 415 -39.00 -17.50 20.57
C ALA A 415 -37.71 -18.30 20.36
N VAL A 416 -36.64 -17.95 21.08
CA VAL A 416 -35.34 -18.61 20.95
C VAL A 416 -35.15 -19.78 21.93
N ALA A 417 -35.89 -19.82 23.04
CA ALA A 417 -35.85 -20.94 23.99
C ALA A 417 -36.20 -22.28 23.33
N ASN A 418 -37.08 -22.28 22.32
CA ASN A 418 -37.41 -23.47 21.53
C ASN A 418 -36.22 -24.05 20.74
N LEU A 419 -35.16 -23.26 20.56
CA LEU A 419 -33.89 -23.67 19.94
C LEU A 419 -32.80 -23.96 20.98
N GLY A 420 -33.15 -23.99 22.28
CA GLY A 420 -32.19 -24.19 23.38
C GLY A 420 -31.34 -22.96 23.69
N LEU A 421 -31.74 -21.77 23.23
CA LEU A 421 -31.00 -20.52 23.43
C LEU A 421 -31.57 -19.71 24.58
N ASP A 422 -30.70 -18.96 25.27
CA ASP A 422 -31.06 -18.13 26.43
C ASP A 422 -30.78 -16.64 26.18
N LEU A 423 -31.74 -15.80 26.55
CA LEU A 423 -31.67 -14.34 26.52
C LEU A 423 -31.93 -13.71 27.91
N SER A 424 -32.01 -14.50 28.97
CA SER A 424 -32.32 -14.03 30.33
C SER A 424 -31.30 -13.02 30.86
N GLY A 425 -30.03 -13.18 30.46
CA GLY A 425 -28.94 -12.26 30.80
C GLY A 425 -28.84 -11.01 29.92
N HIS A 426 -29.69 -10.86 28.90
CA HIS A 426 -29.63 -9.73 27.98
C HIS A 426 -30.00 -8.41 28.65
N LYS A 427 -29.28 -7.35 28.30
CA LYS A 427 -29.52 -5.97 28.74
C LYS A 427 -29.44 -5.05 27.54
N SER A 428 -30.52 -4.32 27.27
CA SER A 428 -30.58 -3.38 26.16
C SER A 428 -29.56 -2.26 26.35
N ARG A 429 -28.93 -1.85 25.26
CA ARG A 429 -28.05 -0.68 25.22
C ARG A 429 -28.22 0.09 23.92
N MET A 430 -28.13 1.41 24.01
CA MET A 430 -28.08 2.26 22.82
C MET A 430 -26.73 2.12 22.10
N VAL A 431 -26.75 2.17 20.78
CA VAL A 431 -25.54 2.15 19.95
C VAL A 431 -24.69 3.40 20.18
N SER A 432 -23.40 3.18 20.43
CA SER A 432 -22.40 4.23 20.59
C SER A 432 -21.37 4.22 19.45
N GLU A 433 -20.61 5.30 19.31
CA GLU A 433 -19.46 5.36 18.40
C GLU A 433 -18.40 4.32 18.75
N ALA A 434 -18.20 4.01 20.04
CA ALA A 434 -17.26 2.97 20.47
C ALA A 434 -17.68 1.58 19.97
N ASP A 435 -18.99 1.27 19.97
CA ASP A 435 -19.50 0.00 19.42
C ASP A 435 -19.27 -0.07 17.90
N LEU A 436 -19.52 1.04 17.19
CA LEU A 436 -19.26 1.14 15.76
C LEU A 436 -17.77 0.98 15.47
N SER A 437 -16.89 1.66 16.21
CA SER A 437 -15.44 1.53 16.06
C SER A 437 -14.95 0.10 16.35
N TRP A 438 -15.56 -0.58 17.31
CA TRP A 438 -15.24 -1.96 17.68
C TRP A 438 -15.63 -2.96 16.59
N ALA A 439 -16.76 -2.74 15.91
CA ALA A 439 -17.32 -3.68 14.94
C ALA A 439 -16.55 -3.72 13.61
N ASP A 440 -16.38 -4.93 13.09
CA ASP A 440 -15.87 -5.20 11.75
C ASP A 440 -16.98 -5.10 10.70
N LEU A 441 -18.19 -5.54 11.09
CA LEU A 441 -19.41 -5.48 10.28
C LEU A 441 -20.59 -5.11 11.18
N VAL A 442 -21.42 -4.17 10.73
CA VAL A 442 -22.63 -3.75 11.42
C VAL A 442 -23.84 -4.19 10.59
N ILE A 443 -24.63 -5.12 11.13
CA ILE A 443 -25.83 -5.64 10.47
C ILE A 443 -27.06 -5.03 11.13
N THR A 444 -27.83 -4.32 10.33
CA THR A 444 -29.05 -3.63 10.73
C THR A 444 -30.28 -4.45 10.33
N MET A 445 -31.33 -4.40 11.15
CA MET A 445 -32.57 -5.12 10.87
C MET A 445 -33.40 -4.46 9.76
N THR A 446 -33.23 -3.15 9.55
CA THR A 446 -34.01 -2.37 8.59
C THR A 446 -33.16 -1.33 7.86
N LYS A 447 -33.59 -0.90 6.67
CA LYS A 447 -33.01 0.25 5.96
C LYS A 447 -33.09 1.54 6.78
N ALA A 448 -34.14 1.71 7.59
CA ALA A 448 -34.27 2.85 8.47
C ALA A 448 -33.15 2.87 9.53
N HIS A 449 -32.85 1.73 10.16
CA HIS A 449 -31.73 1.62 11.11
C HIS A 449 -30.39 1.94 10.46
N LYS A 450 -30.14 1.43 9.25
CA LYS A 450 -28.94 1.77 8.46
C LYS A 450 -28.85 3.26 8.22
N SER A 451 -29.94 3.89 7.78
CA SER A 451 -29.99 5.34 7.51
C SER A 451 -29.71 6.15 8.77
N THR A 452 -30.35 5.82 9.90
CA THR A 452 -30.10 6.48 11.19
C THR A 452 -28.62 6.39 11.63
N LEU A 453 -27.99 5.22 11.47
CA LEU A 453 -26.57 5.07 11.82
C LEU A 453 -25.65 5.87 10.90
N ILE A 454 -25.92 5.87 9.59
CA ILE A 454 -25.12 6.60 8.61
C ILE A 454 -25.26 8.11 8.78
N GLU A 455 -26.47 8.60 9.02
CA GLU A 455 -26.73 10.02 9.29
C GLU A 455 -26.03 10.50 10.56
N ARG A 456 -26.06 9.68 11.62
CA ARG A 456 -25.44 10.02 12.91
C ARG A 456 -23.92 9.84 12.91
N TYR A 457 -23.41 8.84 12.18
CA TYR A 457 -22.00 8.45 12.18
C TYR A 457 -21.49 8.14 10.75
N PRO A 458 -21.38 9.17 9.89
CA PRO A 458 -21.11 8.99 8.46
C PRO A 458 -19.76 8.32 8.15
N SER A 459 -18.78 8.45 9.05
CA SER A 459 -17.45 7.83 8.93
C SER A 459 -17.49 6.30 8.88
N TYR A 460 -18.55 5.66 9.39
CA TYR A 460 -18.68 4.20 9.42
C TYR A 460 -19.58 3.64 8.32
N ALA A 461 -20.12 4.48 7.43
CA ALA A 461 -21.12 4.07 6.43
C ALA A 461 -20.71 2.85 5.59
N GLY A 462 -19.42 2.69 5.31
CA GLY A 462 -18.90 1.54 4.58
C GLY A 462 -19.31 0.22 5.23
N LYS A 463 -19.17 0.07 6.56
CA LYS A 463 -19.39 -1.23 7.22
C LYS A 463 -20.80 -1.44 7.77
N VAL A 464 -21.76 -0.56 7.45
CA VAL A 464 -23.15 -0.66 7.90
C VAL A 464 -24.02 -1.19 6.77
N VAL A 465 -24.55 -2.39 6.96
CA VAL A 465 -25.38 -3.10 5.98
C VAL A 465 -26.67 -3.59 6.62
N THR A 466 -27.70 -3.89 5.83
CA THR A 466 -28.90 -4.60 6.31
C THR A 466 -28.65 -6.10 6.31
N LEU A 467 -29.47 -6.88 7.04
CA LEU A 467 -29.40 -8.34 6.99
C LEU A 467 -29.66 -8.87 5.56
N SER A 468 -30.55 -8.21 4.82
CA SER A 468 -30.82 -8.54 3.41
C SER A 468 -29.58 -8.35 2.53
N GLU A 469 -28.87 -7.23 2.68
CA GLU A 469 -27.62 -6.95 1.95
C GLU A 469 -26.52 -7.96 2.34
N ALA A 470 -26.31 -8.18 3.64
CA ALA A 470 -25.27 -9.07 4.15
C ALA A 470 -25.48 -10.53 3.70
N SER A 471 -26.73 -10.99 3.70
CA SER A 471 -27.12 -12.35 3.28
C SER A 471 -27.13 -12.55 1.76
N GLY A 472 -26.89 -11.50 0.97
CA GLY A 472 -27.00 -11.57 -0.49
C GLY A 472 -28.42 -11.80 -0.99
N GLY A 473 -29.41 -11.28 -0.26
CA GLY A 473 -30.83 -11.37 -0.63
C GLY A 473 -31.56 -12.64 -0.17
N ALA A 474 -30.93 -13.49 0.65
CA ALA A 474 -31.61 -14.67 1.22
C ALA A 474 -32.82 -14.30 2.08
N VAL A 475 -32.77 -13.11 2.71
CA VAL A 475 -33.93 -12.45 3.32
C VAL A 475 -34.28 -11.23 2.47
N ALA A 476 -35.54 -11.13 2.05
CA ALA A 476 -36.01 -10.03 1.24
C ALA A 476 -36.42 -8.83 2.10
N GLY A 477 -35.65 -7.74 2.04
CA GLY A 477 -36.02 -6.48 2.67
C GLY A 477 -35.74 -6.41 4.17
N ASP A 478 -36.60 -5.69 4.89
CA ASP A 478 -36.46 -5.40 6.32
C ASP A 478 -36.97 -6.58 7.16
N VAL A 479 -36.29 -6.87 8.27
CA VAL A 479 -36.75 -7.87 9.24
C VAL A 479 -37.96 -7.33 9.99
N SER A 480 -39.04 -8.11 9.95
CA SER A 480 -40.35 -7.79 10.54
C SER A 480 -40.22 -7.36 12.01
N ASP A 481 -40.88 -6.27 12.42
CA ASP A 481 -40.85 -5.81 13.82
C ASP A 481 -41.92 -6.52 14.66
N PRO A 482 -41.55 -7.38 15.63
CA PRO A 482 -42.53 -8.11 16.42
C PRO A 482 -43.00 -7.35 17.67
N PHE A 483 -42.45 -6.16 17.95
CA PHE A 483 -42.70 -5.45 19.21
C PHE A 483 -44.19 -5.13 19.42
N GLY A 484 -44.72 -5.50 20.59
CA GLY A 484 -46.15 -5.31 20.93
C GLY A 484 -47.11 -6.26 20.22
N LEU A 485 -46.62 -7.19 19.40
CA LEU A 485 -47.45 -8.18 18.71
C LEU A 485 -47.47 -9.52 19.46
N GLY A 486 -48.32 -10.45 19.02
CA GLY A 486 -48.41 -11.79 19.60
C GLY A 486 -47.19 -12.68 19.30
N GLN A 487 -47.07 -13.78 20.05
CA GLN A 487 -45.93 -14.72 19.98
C GLN A 487 -45.59 -15.21 18.56
N GLN A 488 -46.58 -15.37 17.68
CA GLN A 488 -46.33 -15.78 16.28
C GLN A 488 -45.52 -14.75 15.48
N ALA A 489 -45.63 -13.45 15.79
CA ALA A 489 -44.81 -12.43 15.13
C ALA A 489 -43.33 -12.58 15.52
N TYR A 490 -43.05 -12.91 16.78
CA TYR A 490 -41.69 -13.17 17.26
C TYR A 490 -41.09 -14.43 16.64
N PHE A 491 -41.87 -15.49 16.46
CA PHE A 491 -41.41 -16.67 15.72
C PHE A 491 -41.05 -16.35 14.27
N ARG A 492 -41.92 -15.60 13.56
CA ARG A 492 -41.62 -15.17 12.18
C ARG A 492 -40.34 -14.34 12.10
N ALA A 493 -40.18 -13.34 12.98
CA ALA A 493 -38.96 -12.54 13.03
C ALA A 493 -37.72 -13.41 13.33
N ARG A 494 -37.81 -14.36 14.25
CA ARG A 494 -36.72 -15.31 14.54
C ARG A 494 -36.35 -16.13 13.30
N ASP A 495 -37.35 -16.63 12.57
CA ASP A 495 -37.11 -17.47 11.39
C ASP A 495 -36.46 -16.66 10.24
N GLU A 496 -36.91 -15.42 10.02
CA GLU A 496 -36.24 -14.48 9.10
C GLU A 496 -34.79 -14.23 9.50
N LEU A 497 -34.53 -14.03 10.81
CA LEU A 497 -33.18 -13.84 11.33
C LEU A 497 -32.31 -15.08 11.11
N GLU A 498 -32.81 -16.27 11.42
CA GLU A 498 -32.06 -17.51 11.27
C GLU A 498 -31.66 -17.75 9.81
N VAL A 499 -32.60 -17.61 8.87
CA VAL A 499 -32.33 -17.75 7.42
C VAL A 499 -31.27 -16.74 6.98
N GLY A 500 -31.43 -15.47 7.35
CA GLY A 500 -30.48 -14.42 6.98
C GLY A 500 -29.10 -14.66 7.55
N LEU A 501 -29.01 -15.01 8.84
CA LEU A 501 -27.74 -15.22 9.53
C LEU A 501 -27.00 -16.47 9.05
N ARG A 502 -27.70 -17.57 8.73
CA ARG A 502 -27.08 -18.74 8.08
C ARG A 502 -26.46 -18.36 6.74
N ALA A 503 -27.19 -17.62 5.91
CA ALA A 503 -26.67 -17.14 4.64
C ALA A 503 -25.48 -16.17 4.81
N VAL A 504 -25.46 -15.34 5.87
CA VAL A 504 -24.28 -14.54 6.21
C VAL A 504 -23.10 -15.44 6.57
N CYS A 505 -23.29 -16.44 7.45
CA CYS A 505 -22.24 -17.38 7.85
C CYS A 505 -21.68 -18.13 6.63
N GLU A 506 -22.53 -18.73 5.79
CA GLU A 506 -22.10 -19.43 4.57
C GLU A 506 -21.27 -18.52 3.65
N ARG A 507 -21.65 -17.25 3.51
CA ARG A 507 -20.92 -16.29 2.67
C ARG A 507 -19.56 -15.95 3.25
N ILE A 508 -19.43 -15.90 4.58
CA ILE A 508 -18.17 -15.66 5.28
C ILE A 508 -17.30 -16.92 5.25
N GLU A 509 -17.87 -18.08 5.54
CA GLU A 509 -17.17 -19.36 5.54
C GLU A 509 -16.61 -19.68 4.16
N ARG A 510 -17.40 -19.63 3.08
CA ARG A 510 -16.92 -19.92 1.71
C ARG A 510 -15.76 -19.04 1.27
N VAL A 511 -15.74 -17.80 1.73
CA VAL A 511 -14.62 -16.88 1.47
C VAL A 511 -13.34 -17.35 2.18
N MET A 512 -13.48 -17.98 3.33
CA MET A 512 -12.40 -18.34 4.24
C MET A 512 -11.98 -19.82 4.16
N SER A 513 -12.83 -20.74 3.73
CA SER A 513 -12.51 -22.17 3.58
C SER A 513 -11.68 -22.47 2.32
N ASN A 514 -11.64 -21.57 1.34
CA ASN A 514 -10.73 -21.64 0.19
C ASN A 514 -9.24 -21.39 0.54
N LEU A 515 -8.91 -21.24 1.82
CA LEU A 515 -7.54 -21.05 2.32
C LEU A 515 -6.73 -22.36 2.44
N ASP A 516 -7.39 -23.49 2.64
CA ASP A 516 -6.73 -24.80 2.86
C ASP A 516 -6.66 -25.69 1.60
N GLY A 517 -7.15 -25.21 0.46
CA GLY A 517 -7.27 -25.97 -0.79
C GLY A 517 -5.95 -26.45 -1.42
N GLY A 518 -4.80 -26.13 -0.84
CA GLY A 518 -3.48 -26.61 -1.27
C GLY A 518 -2.95 -27.87 -0.56
N LYS A 519 -3.63 -28.41 0.46
CA LYS A 519 -3.07 -29.51 1.29
C LYS A 519 -3.85 -30.82 1.32
N HIS A 520 -5.01 -30.92 0.67
CA HIS A 520 -5.88 -32.11 0.83
C HIS A 520 -6.13 -32.97 -0.40
N ASN A 521 -5.47 -32.71 -1.54
CA ASN A 521 -5.68 -33.50 -2.76
C ASN A 521 -4.64 -34.59 -3.08
N GLU A 522 -3.63 -34.84 -2.23
CA GLU A 522 -2.66 -35.92 -2.46
C GLU A 522 -2.92 -37.22 -1.69
N ASP A 523 -3.86 -37.25 -0.72
CA ASP A 523 -3.97 -38.39 0.22
C ASP A 523 -5.26 -39.23 0.08
N ARG A 524 -5.99 -39.11 -1.05
CA ARG A 524 -7.21 -39.90 -1.33
C ARG A 524 -7.19 -40.70 -2.63
N SER A 525 -6.02 -40.93 -3.23
CA SER A 525 -5.84 -41.86 -4.36
C SER A 525 -4.99 -43.08 -4.01
N GLY A 526 -5.08 -43.55 -2.77
CA GLY A 526 -4.35 -44.72 -2.28
C GLY A 526 -5.11 -45.47 -1.20
N LYS A 527 -6.26 -46.06 -1.54
CA LYS A 527 -6.77 -47.31 -0.96
C LYS A 527 -7.95 -47.84 -1.75
#